data_AF-A0A2G8JVJ8-F1
#
_entry.id   AF-A0A2G8JVJ8-F1
#
_cell.length_a   1.000
_cell.length_b   1.000
_cell.length_c   1.000
_cell.angle_alpha   90.00
_cell.angle_beta   90.00
_cell.angle_gamma   90.00
#
_symmetry.space_group_name_H-M   'P 1'
#
loop_
_entity.id
_entity.type
_entity.pdbx_description
1 polymer ?
#
loop_
_entity_poly.entity_id
_entity_poly.type
_entity_poly.pdbx_seq_one_letter_code
_entity_poly.pdbx_strand_id
1 'polypeptide(L)'
;MNFQDLAGKIVEWRFLGRRLGLTEGILDDIERDNRGESKEIKYQTLLQWKRQSTQPPTIGCLAKALTEVDRADLAVFVMQESKKPIPQVIPRKITLAMKRNHASITKKAKMTGRHNIVLGDNSVEDFVLYRDRCREYGMFLQRKVHTFQYHKKPNETITGVLVYDNWDDNTGGNAQRIAGGPGENCIEVKVTSQLHRGMDFTFFVYGHKR
;
A
#
# COMPACT_ATOMS: atom_id res chain seq x y z
N MET A 1 8.12 0.23 -4.75
CA MET A 1 9.19 0.21 -5.77
C MET A 1 9.57 1.64 -6.11
N ASN A 2 10.81 2.04 -5.79
CA ASN A 2 11.35 3.36 -6.09
C ASN A 2 12.08 3.34 -7.44
N PHE A 3 11.58 4.05 -8.45
CA PHE A 3 12.22 4.10 -9.77
C PHE A 3 13.55 4.87 -9.78
N GLN A 4 13.78 5.77 -8.81
CA GLN A 4 15.05 6.50 -8.75
C GLN A 4 16.23 5.60 -8.36
N ASP A 5 16.00 4.65 -7.45
CA ASP A 5 17.02 3.68 -7.03
C ASP A 5 17.35 2.70 -8.15
N LEU A 6 16.33 2.33 -8.94
CA LEU A 6 16.51 1.49 -10.12
C LEU A 6 17.24 2.24 -11.24
N ALA A 7 16.86 3.50 -11.50
CA ALA A 7 17.48 4.34 -12.51
C ALA A 7 18.97 4.54 -12.26
N GLY A 8 19.41 4.67 -11.01
CA GLY A 8 20.83 4.74 -10.66
C GLY A 8 21.64 3.49 -11.01
N LYS A 9 20.99 2.33 -11.16
CA LYS A 9 21.65 1.05 -11.42
C LYS A 9 21.58 0.61 -12.89
N ILE A 10 20.71 1.21 -13.69
CA ILE A 10 20.59 0.92 -15.12
C ILE A 10 21.79 1.52 -15.86
N VAL A 11 22.35 0.79 -16.83
CA VAL A 11 23.42 1.29 -17.69
C VAL A 11 22.85 1.53 -19.09
N GLU A 12 22.28 0.48 -19.70
CA GLU A 12 21.74 0.49 -21.07
C GLU A 12 20.26 0.88 -21.16
N TRP A 13 19.96 2.15 -20.95
CA TRP A 13 18.59 2.66 -20.88
C TRP A 13 17.84 2.66 -22.22
N ARG A 14 18.54 2.89 -23.34
CA ARG A 14 17.92 2.88 -24.68
C ARG A 14 17.46 1.48 -25.06
N PHE A 15 18.32 0.49 -24.83
CA PHE A 15 17.98 -0.90 -25.11
C PHE A 15 16.84 -1.39 -24.21
N LEU A 16 16.87 -1.04 -22.93
CA LEU A 16 15.75 -1.29 -22.02
C LEU A 16 14.46 -0.62 -22.52
N GLY A 17 14.50 0.65 -22.91
CA GLY A 17 13.36 1.39 -23.43
C GLY A 17 12.71 0.72 -24.64
N ARG A 18 13.53 0.24 -25.60
CA ARG A 18 13.05 -0.53 -26.76
C ARG A 18 12.36 -1.83 -26.36
N ARG A 19 12.94 -2.59 -25.43
CA ARG A 19 12.34 -3.83 -24.90
C ARG A 19 11.04 -3.58 -24.13
N LEU A 20 10.92 -2.40 -23.54
CA LEU A 20 9.71 -1.90 -22.90
C LEU A 20 8.68 -1.34 -23.89
N GLY A 21 8.98 -1.32 -25.19
CA GLY A 21 8.07 -0.90 -26.26
C GLY A 21 8.04 0.61 -26.52
N LEU A 22 9.01 1.37 -26.01
CA LEU A 22 9.15 2.79 -26.33
C LEU A 22 9.75 2.96 -27.74
N THR A 23 9.20 3.88 -28.52
CA THR A 23 9.69 4.20 -29.86
C THR A 23 10.97 5.04 -29.79
N GLU A 24 11.80 5.02 -30.84
CA GLU A 24 13.02 5.85 -30.88
C GLU A 24 12.70 7.34 -30.69
N GLY A 25 11.59 7.83 -31.26
CA GLY A 25 11.18 9.23 -31.09
C GLY A 25 10.97 9.60 -29.62
N ILE A 26 10.34 8.73 -28.82
CA ILE A 26 10.15 8.96 -27.39
C ILE A 26 11.50 8.95 -26.66
N LEU A 27 12.40 8.02 -27.02
CA LEU A 27 13.73 7.93 -26.39
C LEU A 27 14.58 9.16 -26.71
N ASP A 28 14.51 9.67 -27.94
CA ASP A 28 15.20 10.88 -28.37
C ASP A 28 14.65 12.13 -27.69
N ASP A 29 13.34 12.22 -27.52
CA ASP A 29 12.71 13.30 -26.75
C ASP A 29 13.16 13.27 -25.29
N ILE A 30 13.17 12.11 -24.64
CA ILE A 30 13.66 11.95 -23.26
C ILE A 30 15.13 12.39 -23.13
N GLU A 31 16.00 11.97 -24.05
CA GLU A 31 17.41 12.37 -24.02
C GLU A 31 17.59 13.86 -24.25
N ARG A 32 16.84 14.44 -25.19
CA ARG A 32 16.89 15.87 -25.50
C ARG A 32 16.42 16.71 -24.31
N ASP A 33 15.39 16.28 -23.62
CA ASP A 33 14.76 17.03 -22.53
C ASP A 33 15.53 16.93 -21.20
N ASN A 34 16.43 15.94 -21.05
CA ASN A 34 17.17 15.66 -19.81
C ASN A 34 18.70 15.66 -20.02
N ARG A 35 19.19 16.47 -20.98
CA ARG A 35 20.61 16.52 -21.37
C ARG A 35 21.54 16.70 -20.17
N GLY A 36 22.50 15.79 -20.03
CA GLY A 36 23.58 15.85 -19.02
C GLY A 36 23.37 14.96 -17.80
N GLU A 37 22.14 14.52 -17.52
CA GLU A 37 21.85 13.68 -16.34
C GLU A 37 21.45 12.25 -16.74
N SER A 38 22.46 11.38 -16.85
CA SER A 38 22.27 9.95 -17.20
C SER A 38 21.26 9.23 -16.29
N LYS A 39 21.20 9.62 -15.00
CA LYS A 39 20.24 9.05 -14.03
C LYS A 39 18.82 9.54 -14.30
N GLU A 40 18.64 10.81 -14.64
CA GLU A 40 17.32 11.38 -14.92
C GLU A 40 16.76 10.81 -16.23
N ILE A 41 17.58 10.66 -17.26
CA ILE A 41 17.20 9.98 -18.52
C ILE A 41 16.68 8.56 -18.24
N LYS A 42 17.36 7.79 -17.40
CA LYS A 42 16.95 6.44 -16.99
C LYS A 42 15.63 6.44 -16.22
N TYR A 43 15.47 7.39 -15.30
CA TYR A 43 14.24 7.56 -14.53
C TYR A 43 13.06 7.92 -15.43
N GLN A 44 13.23 8.89 -16.32
CA GLN A 44 12.21 9.34 -17.28
C GLN A 44 11.84 8.25 -18.27
N THR A 45 12.79 7.39 -18.67
CA THR A 45 12.52 6.19 -19.48
C THR A 45 11.56 5.23 -18.77
N LEU A 46 11.84 4.91 -17.50
CA LEU A 46 10.95 4.05 -16.69
C LEU A 46 9.57 4.70 -16.45
N LEU A 47 9.57 6.02 -16.27
CA LEU A 47 8.35 6.79 -16.05
C LEU A 47 7.48 6.89 -17.30
N GLN A 48 8.09 7.09 -18.47
CA GLN A 48 7.39 7.12 -19.75
C GLN A 48 6.87 5.74 -20.14
N TRP A 49 7.65 4.68 -19.92
CA TRP A 49 7.14 3.31 -20.06
C TRP A 49 5.89 3.08 -19.21
N LYS A 50 5.91 3.50 -17.95
CA LYS A 50 4.73 3.39 -17.07
C LYS A 50 3.53 4.21 -17.57
N ARG A 51 3.75 5.32 -18.27
CA ARG A 51 2.70 6.23 -18.75
C ARG A 51 2.11 5.84 -20.10
N GLN A 52 2.93 5.30 -21.00
CA GLN A 52 2.59 5.13 -22.42
C GLN A 52 2.42 3.68 -22.88
N SER A 53 2.65 2.69 -22.02
CA SER A 53 2.59 1.30 -22.45
C SER A 53 1.19 0.92 -22.94
N THR A 54 1.11 0.61 -24.24
CA THR A 54 -0.10 0.11 -24.94
C THR A 54 -0.60 -1.21 -24.36
N GLN A 55 0.32 -1.98 -23.77
CA GLN A 55 0.02 -3.04 -22.84
C GLN A 55 0.18 -2.54 -21.42
N PRO A 56 -0.55 -3.04 -20.44
CA PRO A 56 -0.36 -2.58 -19.08
C PRO A 56 1.05 -2.82 -18.53
N PRO A 57 1.71 -1.81 -17.94
CA PRO A 57 3.05 -1.95 -17.41
C PRO A 57 3.03 -2.87 -16.18
N THR A 58 3.58 -4.07 -16.31
CA THR A 58 3.74 -5.02 -15.20
C THR A 58 5.19 -5.10 -14.74
N ILE A 59 5.38 -5.39 -13.45
CA ILE A 59 6.70 -5.71 -12.91
C ILE A 59 7.31 -6.95 -13.60
N GLY A 60 6.47 -7.88 -14.07
CA GLY A 60 6.91 -9.01 -14.90
C GLY A 60 7.51 -8.58 -16.23
N CYS A 61 6.88 -7.63 -16.94
CA CYS A 61 7.41 -7.07 -18.19
C CYS A 61 8.75 -6.35 -17.95
N LEU A 62 8.84 -5.56 -16.88
CA LEU A 62 10.09 -4.90 -16.52
C LEU A 62 11.18 -5.89 -16.12
N ALA A 63 10.87 -6.90 -15.32
CA ALA A 63 11.81 -7.94 -14.93
C ALA A 63 12.29 -8.75 -16.15
N LYS A 64 11.39 -9.09 -17.07
CA LYS A 64 11.73 -9.77 -18.32
C LYS A 64 12.66 -8.91 -19.18
N ALA A 65 12.31 -7.64 -19.38
CA ALA A 65 13.16 -6.70 -20.12
C ALA A 65 14.53 -6.53 -19.44
N LEU A 66 14.59 -6.46 -18.11
CA LEU A 66 15.83 -6.42 -17.34
C LEU A 66 16.68 -7.70 -17.53
N THR A 67 16.05 -8.87 -17.58
CA THR A 67 16.75 -10.13 -17.91
C THR A 67 17.27 -10.14 -19.35
N GLU A 68 16.50 -9.61 -20.31
CA GLU A 68 16.91 -9.53 -21.72
C GLU A 68 18.05 -8.54 -21.99
N VAL A 69 18.33 -7.63 -21.05
CA VAL A 69 19.48 -6.71 -21.08
C VAL A 69 20.63 -7.17 -20.17
N ASP A 70 20.68 -8.48 -19.86
CA ASP A 70 21.69 -9.12 -19.00
C ASP A 70 21.75 -8.57 -17.56
N ARG A 71 20.64 -7.98 -17.08
CA ARG A 71 20.49 -7.46 -15.70
C ARG A 71 19.50 -8.28 -14.89
N ALA A 72 19.71 -9.59 -14.88
CA ALA A 72 18.94 -10.53 -14.05
C ALA A 72 19.03 -10.18 -12.55
N ASP A 73 20.15 -9.58 -12.10
CA ASP A 73 20.31 -9.04 -10.73
C ASP A 73 19.25 -7.97 -10.41
N LEU A 74 18.98 -7.06 -11.35
CA LEU A 74 17.95 -6.05 -11.22
C LEU A 74 16.54 -6.64 -11.37
N ALA A 75 16.36 -7.64 -12.23
CA ALA A 75 15.09 -8.34 -12.36
C ALA A 75 14.69 -8.99 -11.03
N VAL A 76 15.63 -9.68 -10.37
CA VAL A 76 15.43 -10.26 -9.03
C VAL A 76 15.20 -9.17 -7.99
N PHE A 77 15.98 -8.09 -8.00
CA PHE A 77 15.80 -6.96 -7.09
C PHE A 77 14.41 -6.34 -7.21
N VAL A 78 13.95 -6.05 -8.44
CA VAL A 78 12.62 -5.46 -8.68
C VAL A 78 11.51 -6.43 -8.27
N MET A 79 11.66 -7.73 -8.56
CA MET A 79 10.72 -8.76 -8.11
C MET A 79 10.68 -8.89 -6.58
N GLN A 80 11.83 -8.80 -5.89
CA GLN A 80 11.91 -8.84 -4.44
C GLN A 80 11.33 -7.57 -3.81
N GLU A 81 11.68 -6.38 -4.30
CA GLU A 81 11.10 -5.10 -3.88
C GLU A 81 9.59 -5.03 -4.08
N SER A 82 9.06 -5.74 -5.08
CA SER A 82 7.61 -5.88 -5.26
C SER A 82 6.93 -6.81 -4.25
N LYS A 83 7.69 -7.75 -3.69
CA LYS A 83 7.24 -8.74 -2.70
C LYS A 83 7.50 -8.30 -1.26
N LYS A 84 8.38 -7.31 -1.04
CA LYS A 84 8.61 -6.73 0.28
C LYS A 84 7.29 -6.14 0.78
N PRO A 85 6.82 -6.54 1.98
CA PRO A 85 5.83 -5.77 2.70
C PRO A 85 6.38 -4.34 2.78
N ILE A 86 5.60 -3.37 2.31
CA ILE A 86 5.95 -1.97 2.50
C ILE A 86 6.16 -1.78 4.00
N PRO A 87 7.28 -1.19 4.44
CA PRO A 87 7.52 -0.97 5.85
C PRO A 87 6.28 -0.34 6.47
N GLN A 88 5.74 -1.00 7.49
CA GLN A 88 4.66 -0.47 8.31
C GLN A 88 5.04 0.97 8.64
N VAL A 89 4.27 1.94 8.15
CA VAL A 89 4.40 3.31 8.62
C VAL A 89 4.13 3.23 10.11
N ILE A 90 5.21 3.34 10.89
CA ILE A 90 5.16 3.27 12.34
C ILE A 90 4.12 4.29 12.80
N PRO A 91 3.12 3.87 13.60
CA PRO A 91 1.97 4.70 13.90
C PRO A 91 2.42 5.99 14.57
N ARG A 92 1.85 7.12 14.15
CA ARG A 92 1.78 8.29 15.04
C ARG A 92 1.00 7.82 16.26
N LYS A 93 1.69 7.58 17.38
CA LYS A 93 1.07 7.48 18.71
C LYS A 93 0.14 8.68 18.85
N ILE A 94 -1.17 8.44 18.79
CA ILE A 94 -2.14 9.47 19.14
C ILE A 94 -2.31 9.43 20.65
N THR A 95 -2.38 10.63 21.24
CA THR A 95 -2.74 10.87 22.63
C THR A 95 -4.08 10.19 22.94
N LEU A 96 -4.15 9.44 24.04
CA LEU A 96 -5.34 8.74 24.52
C LEU A 96 -6.55 9.70 24.54
N ALA A 97 -7.46 9.58 23.57
CA ALA A 97 -8.62 10.45 23.46
C ALA A 97 -9.90 9.64 23.65
N MET A 98 -10.83 10.17 24.46
CA MET A 98 -12.19 9.62 24.58
C MET A 98 -12.91 9.66 23.23
N LYS A 99 -13.78 8.68 23.02
CA LYS A 99 -14.49 8.37 21.76
C LYS A 99 -15.48 9.44 21.23
N ARG A 100 -15.48 10.66 21.77
CA ARG A 100 -16.50 11.70 21.53
C ARG A 100 -16.78 12.00 20.05
N ASN A 101 -15.80 11.83 19.15
CA ASN A 101 -15.93 12.12 17.72
C ASN A 101 -16.07 10.89 16.80
N HIS A 102 -16.12 9.65 17.34
CA HIS A 102 -16.03 8.41 16.55
C HIS A 102 -17.36 7.64 16.41
N ALA A 103 -18.43 8.11 17.05
CA ALA A 103 -19.76 7.50 16.97
C ALA A 103 -20.33 7.51 15.54
N SER A 104 -20.18 8.63 14.82
CA SER A 104 -20.62 8.79 13.43
C SER A 104 -19.91 7.84 12.47
N ILE A 105 -18.60 7.62 12.66
CA ILE A 105 -17.81 6.70 11.84
C ILE A 105 -18.27 5.26 12.08
N THR A 106 -18.51 4.88 13.34
CA THR A 106 -18.98 3.53 13.69
C THR A 106 -20.37 3.27 13.11
N LYS A 107 -21.26 4.26 13.15
CA LYS A 107 -22.60 4.19 12.55
C LYS A 107 -22.52 4.06 11.02
N LYS A 108 -21.70 4.88 10.35
CA LYS A 108 -21.45 4.77 8.89
C LYS A 108 -20.90 3.39 8.55
N ALA A 109 -19.92 2.91 9.31
CA ALA A 109 -19.27 1.62 9.07
C ALA A 109 -20.23 0.42 9.14
N LYS A 110 -21.13 0.42 10.13
CA LYS A 110 -22.20 -0.60 10.26
C LYS A 110 -23.20 -0.55 9.10
N MET A 111 -23.45 0.63 8.54
CA MET A 111 -24.42 0.84 7.45
C MET A 111 -23.86 0.45 6.07
N THR A 112 -22.58 0.70 5.81
CA THR A 112 -21.93 0.43 4.50
C THR A 112 -21.26 -0.96 4.44
N GLY A 113 -21.68 -1.89 5.31
CA GLY A 113 -20.94 -3.06 5.83
C GLY A 113 -20.38 -4.15 4.91
N ARG A 114 -19.99 -3.87 3.66
CA ARG A 114 -19.33 -4.84 2.77
C ARG A 114 -17.80 -4.87 2.87
N HIS A 115 -17.18 -3.79 3.36
CA HIS A 115 -15.72 -3.64 3.39
C HIS A 115 -15.16 -3.21 4.75
N ASN A 116 -16.04 -2.98 5.72
CA ASN A 116 -15.69 -2.54 7.07
C ASN A 116 -15.75 -3.71 8.05
N ILE A 117 -14.88 -3.66 9.06
CA ILE A 117 -14.97 -4.55 10.22
C ILE A 117 -15.40 -3.71 11.41
N VAL A 118 -16.44 -4.17 12.11
CA VAL A 118 -16.82 -3.65 13.42
C VAL A 118 -16.90 -4.84 14.38
N LEU A 119 -16.03 -4.87 15.38
CA LEU A 119 -15.99 -5.91 16.40
C LEU A 119 -16.18 -5.30 17.78
N GLY A 120 -16.93 -6.01 18.63
CA GLY A 120 -17.09 -5.70 20.04
C GLY A 120 -18.03 -4.54 20.35
N ASP A 121 -18.23 -4.35 21.65
CA ASP A 121 -19.05 -3.29 22.20
C ASP A 121 -18.21 -2.06 22.46
N ASN A 122 -18.47 -1.07 21.63
CA ASN A 122 -17.78 0.20 21.62
C ASN A 122 -18.42 1.12 22.67
N SER A 123 -18.00 1.00 23.94
CA SER A 123 -18.49 1.88 25.01
C SER A 123 -18.06 3.33 24.78
N VAL A 124 -18.88 4.27 25.24
CA VAL A 124 -18.58 5.72 25.19
C VAL A 124 -17.40 6.07 26.12
N GLU A 125 -17.16 5.22 27.12
CA GLU A 125 -16.06 5.32 28.08
C GLU A 125 -14.75 4.72 27.55
N ASP A 126 -14.77 4.05 26.39
CA ASP A 126 -13.56 3.49 25.79
C ASP A 126 -12.60 4.57 25.29
N PHE A 127 -11.31 4.27 25.43
CA PHE A 127 -10.22 5.01 24.85
C PHE A 127 -9.78 4.40 23.51
N VAL A 128 -9.22 5.23 22.64
CA VAL A 128 -8.47 4.76 21.47
C VAL A 128 -7.10 4.27 21.93
N LEU A 129 -6.88 2.95 21.92
CA LEU A 129 -5.57 2.33 22.20
C LEU A 129 -4.63 2.47 20.99
N TYR A 130 -5.17 2.24 19.79
CA TYR A 130 -4.44 2.37 18.52
C TYR A 130 -5.29 3.09 17.49
N ARG A 131 -4.64 3.97 16.71
CA ARG A 131 -5.16 4.46 15.44
C ARG A 131 -4.09 4.32 14.39
N ASP A 132 -4.47 3.78 13.25
CA ASP A 132 -3.59 3.64 12.11
C ASP A 132 -4.31 3.95 10.80
N ARG A 133 -3.54 4.28 9.76
CA ARG A 133 -4.10 4.47 8.42
C ARG A 133 -3.18 3.85 7.38
N CYS A 134 -3.73 2.91 6.62
CA CYS A 134 -3.07 2.28 5.50
C CYS A 134 -3.62 2.89 4.21
N ARG A 135 -2.82 3.69 3.51
CA ARG A 135 -3.17 4.22 2.19
C ARG A 135 -2.15 3.77 1.16
N GLU A 136 -2.65 3.00 0.20
CA GLU A 136 -1.86 2.46 -0.90
C GLU A 136 -2.53 2.82 -2.22
N TYR A 137 -1.73 3.20 -3.22
CA TYR A 137 -2.24 3.51 -4.55
C TYR A 137 -2.27 2.26 -5.42
N GLY A 138 -3.25 2.20 -6.33
CA GLY A 138 -3.41 1.09 -7.26
C GLY A 138 -2.18 0.93 -8.15
N MET A 139 -1.78 -0.33 -8.35
CA MET A 139 -0.79 -0.72 -9.34
C MET A 139 -1.42 -1.77 -10.25
N PHE A 140 -1.11 -1.69 -11.54
CA PHE A 140 -1.74 -2.55 -12.54
C PHE A 140 -1.45 -4.04 -12.26
N LEU A 141 -2.47 -4.91 -12.38
CA LEU A 141 -2.43 -6.36 -12.13
C LEU A 141 -2.00 -6.83 -10.73
N GLN A 142 -1.88 -5.93 -9.76
CA GLN A 142 -1.51 -6.32 -8.39
C GLN A 142 -2.67 -6.11 -7.42
N ARG A 143 -2.85 -7.09 -6.53
CA ARG A 143 -3.58 -6.92 -5.28
C ARG A 143 -2.57 -6.62 -4.18
N LYS A 144 -2.85 -5.63 -3.36
CA LYS A 144 -2.05 -5.31 -2.18
C LYS A 144 -2.64 -6.02 -0.99
N VAL A 145 -1.81 -6.71 -0.21
CA VAL A 145 -2.24 -7.42 0.99
C VAL A 145 -1.37 -6.95 2.14
N HIS A 146 -1.97 -6.41 3.19
CA HIS A 146 -1.28 -6.01 4.42
C HIS A 146 -1.94 -6.64 5.63
N THR A 147 -1.11 -7.10 6.56
CA THR A 147 -1.55 -7.65 7.83
C THR A 147 -1.08 -6.71 8.93
N PHE A 148 -2.02 -6.31 9.77
CA PHE A 148 -1.81 -5.44 10.92
C PHE A 148 -2.06 -6.23 12.18
N GLN A 149 -1.15 -6.12 13.14
CA GLN A 149 -1.25 -6.78 14.44
C GLN A 149 -1.09 -5.75 15.54
N TYR A 150 -2.05 -5.71 16.46
CA TYR A 150 -2.04 -4.80 17.60
C TYR A 150 -2.13 -5.62 18.89
N HIS A 151 -1.25 -5.35 19.84
CA HIS A 151 -1.22 -6.01 21.15
C HIS A 151 -1.63 -5.03 22.24
N LYS A 152 -2.47 -5.48 23.18
CA LYS A 152 -2.78 -4.66 24.36
C LYS A 152 -1.60 -4.61 25.32
N LYS A 153 -1.50 -3.54 26.12
CA LYS A 153 -0.62 -3.55 27.29
C LYS A 153 -1.21 -4.38 28.43
N PRO A 154 -0.42 -4.77 29.45
CA PRO A 154 -0.90 -5.57 30.57
C PRO A 154 -2.17 -5.02 31.25
N ASN A 155 -2.25 -3.70 31.46
CA ASN A 155 -3.37 -3.04 32.15
C ASN A 155 -4.48 -2.56 31.22
N GLU A 156 -4.43 -2.93 29.95
CA GLU A 156 -5.45 -2.56 28.95
C GLU A 156 -6.30 -3.78 28.63
N THR A 157 -7.52 -3.54 28.17
CA THR A 157 -8.39 -4.58 27.59
C THR A 157 -8.93 -4.05 26.27
N ILE A 158 -8.77 -4.82 25.19
CA ILE A 158 -9.37 -4.48 23.90
C ILE A 158 -10.87 -4.72 24.03
N THR A 159 -11.67 -3.69 23.79
CA THR A 159 -13.15 -3.79 23.86
C THR A 159 -13.79 -3.71 22.48
N GLY A 160 -13.11 -3.07 21.53
CA GLY A 160 -13.64 -2.91 20.20
C GLY A 160 -12.57 -2.70 19.13
N VAL A 161 -12.91 -3.08 17.91
CA VAL A 161 -12.07 -2.86 16.74
C VAL A 161 -12.95 -2.32 15.62
N LEU A 162 -12.50 -1.24 14.99
CA LEU A 162 -13.12 -0.67 13.82
C LEU A 162 -12.08 -0.57 12.71
N VAL A 163 -12.35 -1.22 11.58
CA VAL A 163 -11.59 -1.06 10.36
C VAL A 163 -12.54 -0.49 9.32
N TYR A 164 -12.19 0.69 8.84
CA TYR A 164 -13.05 1.51 8.00
C TYR A 164 -12.36 1.75 6.66
N ASP A 165 -13.01 1.34 5.57
CA ASP A 165 -12.63 1.71 4.21
C ASP A 165 -13.03 3.17 3.98
N ASN A 166 -12.05 4.01 3.70
CA ASN A 166 -12.24 5.42 3.43
C ASN A 166 -12.78 5.69 2.02
N TRP A 167 -12.88 4.68 1.16
CA TRP A 167 -13.44 4.84 -0.18
C TRP A 167 -14.94 4.53 -0.18
N ASP A 168 -15.71 5.52 -0.63
CA ASP A 168 -17.17 5.48 -0.63
C ASP A 168 -17.73 4.87 -1.94
N ASP A 169 -16.86 4.41 -2.85
CA ASP A 169 -17.20 4.00 -4.22
C ASP A 169 -17.23 2.48 -4.44
N ASN A 170 -17.14 1.67 -3.38
CA ASN A 170 -17.01 0.21 -3.40
C ASN A 170 -15.79 -0.31 -4.18
N THR A 171 -14.82 0.54 -4.54
CA THR A 171 -13.62 0.13 -5.30
C THR A 171 -12.39 -0.09 -4.44
N GLY A 172 -12.53 0.01 -3.11
CA GLY A 172 -11.46 -0.14 -2.15
C GLY A 172 -10.98 -1.59 -1.97
N GLY A 173 -10.84 -2.00 -0.72
CA GLY A 173 -10.35 -3.33 -0.39
C GLY A 173 -11.35 -4.16 0.41
N ASN A 174 -10.93 -5.34 0.82
CA ASN A 174 -11.62 -6.12 1.82
C ASN A 174 -10.76 -6.18 3.09
N ALA A 175 -11.35 -5.85 4.23
CA ALA A 175 -10.76 -6.09 5.54
C ALA A 175 -11.29 -7.41 6.10
N GLN A 176 -10.38 -8.25 6.60
CA GLN A 176 -10.70 -9.52 7.24
C GLN A 176 -9.95 -9.65 8.57
N ARG A 177 -10.67 -9.99 9.64
CA ARG A 177 -10.04 -10.41 10.90
C ARG A 177 -9.40 -11.78 10.70
N ILE A 178 -8.13 -11.91 11.07
CA ILE A 178 -7.38 -13.18 11.00
C ILE A 178 -7.33 -13.85 12.37
N ALA A 179 -7.07 -13.09 13.44
CA ALA A 179 -6.98 -13.61 14.80
C ALA A 179 -7.30 -12.53 15.85
N GLY A 180 -7.61 -12.95 17.07
CA GLY A 180 -7.78 -12.04 18.21
C GLY A 180 -9.08 -11.24 18.21
N GLY A 181 -9.11 -10.18 19.02
CA GLY A 181 -10.21 -9.23 19.09
C GLY A 181 -10.59 -8.78 20.51
N PRO A 182 -11.83 -8.31 20.68
CA PRO A 182 -12.33 -7.89 21.99
C PRO A 182 -12.17 -8.97 23.06
N GLY A 183 -11.66 -8.60 24.23
CA GLY A 183 -11.35 -9.50 25.34
C GLY A 183 -10.00 -10.22 25.23
N GLU A 184 -9.37 -10.23 24.06
CA GLU A 184 -8.10 -10.94 23.83
C GLU A 184 -6.88 -10.02 23.94
N ASN A 185 -5.68 -10.63 23.97
CA ASN A 185 -4.40 -9.93 24.12
C ASN A 185 -3.95 -9.20 22.85
N CYS A 186 -4.47 -9.60 21.70
CA CYS A 186 -4.12 -9.01 20.42
C CYS A 186 -5.32 -9.00 19.47
N ILE A 187 -5.18 -8.25 18.37
CA ILE A 187 -6.03 -8.32 17.20
C ILE A 187 -5.14 -8.33 15.96
N GLU A 188 -5.44 -9.22 15.03
CA GLU A 188 -4.79 -9.31 13.72
C GLU A 188 -5.82 -9.12 12.61
N VAL A 189 -5.57 -8.16 11.74
CA VAL A 189 -6.44 -7.82 10.61
C VAL A 189 -5.64 -7.81 9.32
N LYS A 190 -6.14 -8.51 8.31
CA LYS A 190 -5.66 -8.48 6.94
C LYS A 190 -6.53 -7.57 6.11
N VAL A 191 -5.93 -6.60 5.41
CA VAL A 191 -6.61 -5.83 4.36
C VAL A 191 -6.06 -6.24 3.00
N THR A 192 -6.96 -6.41 2.04
CA THR A 192 -6.63 -6.81 0.67
C THR A 192 -7.27 -5.85 -0.31
N SER A 193 -6.50 -5.14 -1.12
CA SER A 193 -7.05 -4.29 -2.17
C SER A 193 -7.74 -5.12 -3.26
N GLN A 194 -8.72 -4.53 -3.94
CA GLN A 194 -9.22 -5.07 -5.19
C GLN A 194 -8.15 -4.99 -6.30
N LEU A 195 -8.29 -5.82 -7.34
CA LEU A 195 -7.33 -5.88 -8.44
C LEU A 195 -7.29 -4.53 -9.19
N HIS A 196 -6.08 -3.99 -9.45
CA HIS A 196 -5.84 -2.67 -10.04
C HIS A 196 -6.22 -1.47 -9.16
N ARG A 197 -6.81 -1.72 -7.99
CA ARG A 197 -7.23 -0.70 -7.06
C ARG A 197 -6.24 -0.63 -5.91
N GLY A 198 -6.03 0.59 -5.43
CA GLY A 198 -5.34 0.82 -4.17
C GLY A 198 -6.23 0.45 -3.00
N MET A 199 -5.90 0.94 -1.82
CA MET A 199 -6.76 0.84 -0.64
C MET A 199 -6.51 2.03 0.28
N ASP A 200 -7.53 2.40 1.06
CA ASP A 200 -7.39 3.42 2.09
C ASP A 200 -8.18 3.01 3.32
N PHE A 201 -7.54 2.29 4.24
CA PHE A 201 -8.17 1.82 5.47
C PHE A 201 -7.72 2.65 6.66
N THR A 202 -8.66 2.96 7.55
CA THR A 202 -8.37 3.48 8.89
C THR A 202 -8.71 2.42 9.93
N PHE A 203 -7.77 2.18 10.83
CA PHE A 203 -7.89 1.23 11.92
C PHE A 203 -8.06 1.97 13.23
N PHE A 204 -8.99 1.52 14.04
CA PHE A 204 -9.16 1.93 15.42
C PHE A 204 -9.25 0.68 16.29
N VAL A 205 -8.41 0.63 17.33
CA VAL A 205 -8.52 -0.36 18.40
C VAL A 205 -8.91 0.41 19.66
N TYR A 206 -10.04 0.02 20.23
CA TYR A 206 -10.61 0.63 21.43
C TYR A 206 -10.40 -0.27 22.64
N GLY A 207 -10.36 0.35 23.80
CA GLY A 207 -10.23 -0.35 25.06
C GLY A 207 -10.26 0.58 26.25
N HIS A 208 -10.33 0.00 27.44
CA HIS A 208 -10.16 0.73 28.68
C HIS A 208 -8.88 0.30 29.38
N LYS A 209 -8.41 1.17 30.28
CA LYS A 209 -7.38 0.83 31.26
C LYS A 209 -8.06 0.39 32.54
N ARG A 210 -7.58 -0.70 33.15
CA ARG A 210 -7.89 -1.02 34.53
C ARG A 210 -6.92 -0.28 35.46
#